data_AF-N9RR14-F1
#
_entry.id   AF-N9RR14-F1
#
_cell.length_a   1.000
_cell.length_b   1.000
_cell.length_c   1.000
_cell.angle_alpha   90.00
_cell.angle_beta   90.00
_cell.angle_gamma   90.00
#
_symmetry.space_group_name_H-M   'P 1'
#
loop_
_entity.id
_entity.type
_entity.pdbx_description
1 polymer ?
#
loop_
_entity_poly.entity_id
_entity_poly.type
_entity_poly.pdbx_seq_one_letter_code
_entity_poly.pdbx_strand_id
1 'polypeptide(L)'
;MKKILILLISAVVSGSVYSADDIFKKDKSLLILDNDAPHYEIESSEQVDFFESLKQQEQDRINQRNYDLEQQQQIQSNTSNMSPHDKSQYFLEHRHFDALNAQGHEQQFNSMLKAKNRGLISEKDYQQKIVKQSPMPSGQRSNQLRFSIPIGE
;
A
#
# COMPACT_ATOMS: atom_id res chain seq x y z
N MET A 1 -53.33 -3.83 27.75
CA MET A 1 -52.45 -5.02 27.65
C MET A 1 -51.43 -4.99 26.49
N LYS A 2 -51.51 -4.09 25.50
CA LYS A 2 -50.51 -4.03 24.40
C LYS A 2 -49.20 -3.31 24.76
N LYS A 3 -49.21 -2.40 25.74
CA LYS A 3 -48.02 -1.62 26.15
C LYS A 3 -47.01 -2.42 26.99
N ILE A 4 -47.46 -3.43 27.73
CA ILE A 4 -46.60 -4.31 28.56
C ILE A 4 -45.85 -5.33 27.68
N LEU A 5 -46.50 -5.80 26.60
CA LEU A 5 -45.90 -6.75 25.67
C LEU A 5 -44.67 -6.17 24.95
N ILE A 6 -44.72 -4.88 24.60
CA ILE A 6 -43.61 -4.19 23.91
C ILE A 6 -42.40 -4.03 24.84
N LEU A 7 -42.64 -3.80 26.14
CA LEU A 7 -41.58 -3.67 27.16
C LEU A 7 -40.86 -5.00 27.41
N LEU A 8 -41.59 -6.12 27.35
CA LEU A 8 -41.02 -7.47 27.45
C LEU A 8 -40.19 -7.85 26.22
N ILE A 9 -40.60 -7.46 25.01
CA ILE A 9 -39.84 -7.73 23.78
C ILE A 9 -38.53 -6.93 23.75
N SER A 10 -38.51 -5.69 24.24
CA SER A 10 -37.28 -4.89 24.32
C SER A 10 -36.27 -5.38 25.36
N ALA A 11 -36.73 -6.09 26.40
CA ALA A 11 -35.83 -6.61 27.45
C ALA A 11 -35.10 -7.90 27.02
N VAL A 12 -35.65 -8.66 26.06
CA VAL A 12 -35.10 -9.95 25.64
C VAL A 12 -33.96 -9.80 24.61
N VAL A 13 -33.84 -8.65 23.93
CA VAL A 13 -32.81 -8.42 22.89
C VAL A 13 -31.46 -7.93 23.47
N SER A 14 -31.42 -7.54 24.75
CA SER A 14 -30.24 -6.92 25.37
C SER A 14 -29.38 -7.88 26.20
N GLY A 15 -29.52 -9.20 26.00
CA GLY A 15 -28.94 -10.23 26.86
C GLY A 15 -28.07 -11.25 26.12
N SER A 16 -27.02 -10.81 25.45
CA SER A 16 -25.86 -11.67 25.16
C SER A 16 -24.58 -10.89 25.34
N VAL A 17 -24.28 -10.57 26.61
CA VAL A 17 -22.93 -10.23 27.02
C VAL A 17 -22.11 -11.50 26.83
N TYR A 18 -21.38 -11.58 25.72
CA TYR A 18 -20.31 -12.56 25.56
C TYR A 18 -19.32 -12.27 26.68
N SER A 19 -19.30 -13.12 27.71
CA SER A 19 -18.29 -13.04 28.75
C SER A 19 -16.93 -13.32 28.11
N ALA A 20 -15.99 -12.39 28.23
CA ALA A 20 -14.61 -12.57 27.77
C ALA A 20 -13.87 -13.68 28.55
N ASP A 21 -14.47 -14.17 29.64
CA ASP A 21 -13.89 -15.21 30.49
C ASP A 21 -13.86 -16.60 29.83
N ASP A 22 -14.63 -16.82 28.75
CA ASP A 22 -14.64 -18.12 28.06
C ASP A 22 -13.47 -18.29 27.06
N ILE A 23 -12.71 -17.22 26.79
CA ILE A 23 -11.48 -17.28 25.98
C ILE A 23 -10.37 -18.05 26.71
N PHE A 24 -10.41 -18.11 28.05
CA PHE A 24 -9.40 -18.79 28.86
C PHE A 24 -9.67 -20.29 29.08
N LYS A 25 -10.84 -20.81 28.65
CA LYS A 25 -11.17 -22.24 28.73
C LYS A 25 -10.75 -23.07 27.51
N LYS A 26 -10.10 -22.46 26.52
CA LYS A 26 -9.52 -23.22 25.41
C LYS A 26 -8.34 -24.02 25.94
N ASP A 27 -8.43 -25.35 25.87
CA ASP A 27 -7.31 -26.24 26.15
C ASP A 27 -6.09 -25.75 25.38
N LYS A 28 -5.10 -25.23 26.12
CA LYS A 28 -3.81 -24.86 25.56
C LYS A 28 -3.19 -26.17 25.09
N SER A 29 -3.29 -26.46 23.79
CA SER A 29 -2.50 -27.53 23.18
C SER A 29 -1.04 -27.11 23.33
N LEU A 30 -0.38 -27.62 24.36
CA LEU A 30 1.03 -27.37 24.61
C LEU A 30 1.78 -28.25 23.61
N LEU A 31 2.26 -27.63 22.53
CA LEU A 31 3.12 -28.29 21.57
C LEU A 31 4.51 -28.43 22.21
N ILE A 32 4.77 -29.58 22.84
CA ILE A 32 6.11 -29.93 23.30
C ILE A 32 6.85 -30.44 22.06
N LEU A 33 7.87 -29.70 21.65
CA LEU A 33 8.79 -30.14 20.61
C LEU A 33 9.78 -31.11 21.26
N ASP A 34 9.64 -32.42 20.98
CA ASP A 34 10.61 -33.42 21.40
C ASP A 34 11.94 -33.17 20.66
N ASN A 35 12.90 -32.53 21.34
CA ASN A 35 14.25 -32.26 20.86
C ASN A 35 15.17 -33.48 21.05
N ASP A 36 14.75 -34.67 20.60
CA ASP A 36 15.61 -35.87 20.63
C ASP A 36 16.49 -36.03 19.37
N ALA A 37 16.54 -35.00 18.52
CA ALA A 37 17.54 -34.91 17.46
C ALA A 37 18.73 -34.09 17.96
N PRO A 38 19.98 -34.60 17.88
CA PRO A 38 21.14 -33.77 18.16
C PRO A 38 21.11 -32.60 17.19
N HIS A 39 20.94 -31.38 17.73
CA HIS A 39 21.09 -30.16 16.95
C HIS A 39 22.50 -30.18 16.36
N TYR A 40 22.58 -30.38 15.05
CA TYR A 40 23.79 -30.08 14.30
C TYR A 40 23.96 -28.57 14.43
N GLU A 41 24.91 -28.14 15.27
CA GLU A 41 25.43 -26.79 15.23
C GLU A 41 26.00 -26.61 13.82
N ILE A 42 25.24 -25.95 12.95
CA ILE A 42 25.77 -25.40 11.73
C ILE A 42 26.76 -24.34 12.20
N GLU A 43 28.07 -24.64 12.12
CA GLU A 43 29.14 -23.67 12.34
C GLU A 43 29.09 -22.61 11.23
N SER A 44 28.08 -21.75 11.23
CA SER A 44 28.10 -20.55 10.40
C SER A 44 28.95 -19.52 11.13
N SER A 45 30.18 -19.33 10.67
CA SER A 45 31.09 -18.27 11.11
C SER A 45 30.60 -16.84 10.76
N GLU A 46 29.40 -16.70 10.19
CA GLU A 46 28.80 -15.42 9.83
C GLU A 46 27.89 -14.91 10.96
N GLN A 47 28.44 -14.04 11.78
CA GLN A 47 27.66 -13.24 12.71
C GLN A 47 26.98 -12.11 11.92
N VAL A 48 25.71 -12.30 11.54
CA VAL A 48 24.92 -11.26 10.85
C VAL A 48 24.43 -10.22 11.86
N ASP A 49 24.88 -8.97 11.70
CA ASP A 49 24.34 -7.85 12.46
C ASP A 49 23.08 -7.30 11.77
N PHE A 50 21.92 -7.68 12.31
CA PHE A 50 20.62 -7.22 11.82
C PHE A 50 20.43 -5.70 11.93
N PHE A 51 21.09 -5.03 12.88
CA PHE A 51 20.98 -3.58 13.03
C PHE A 51 21.76 -2.84 11.94
N GLU A 52 22.97 -3.29 11.61
CA GLU A 52 23.73 -2.74 10.48
C GLU A 52 23.03 -3.01 9.14
N SER A 53 22.51 -4.23 8.95
CA SER A 53 21.73 -4.59 7.77
C SER A 53 20.51 -3.69 7.57
N LEU A 54 19.75 -3.42 8.64
CA LEU A 54 18.60 -2.53 8.59
C LEU A 54 19.01 -1.09 8.23
N LYS A 55 20.10 -0.59 8.82
CA LYS A 55 20.62 0.75 8.54
C LYS A 55 21.06 0.90 7.08
N GLN A 56 21.74 -0.12 6.54
CA GLN A 56 22.14 -0.14 5.13
C GLN A 56 20.93 -0.16 4.20
N GLN A 57 19.92 -0.99 4.51
CA GLN A 57 18.68 -1.03 3.74
C GLN A 57 17.94 0.32 3.75
N GLU A 58 17.88 1.00 4.90
CA GLU A 58 17.28 2.33 4.99
C GLU A 58 18.04 3.36 4.16
N GLN A 59 19.37 3.32 4.21
CA GLN A 59 20.21 4.19 3.39
C GLN A 59 20.02 3.94 1.89
N ASP A 60 19.96 2.68 1.47
CA ASP A 60 19.71 2.31 0.07
C ASP A 60 18.35 2.81 -0.41
N ARG A 61 17.33 2.73 0.46
CA ARG A 61 16.00 3.28 0.16
C ARG A 61 16.02 4.80 -0.01
N ILE A 62 16.78 5.51 0.83
CA ILE A 62 16.97 6.96 0.71
C ILE A 62 17.68 7.29 -0.60
N ASN A 63 18.75 6.57 -0.93
CA ASN A 63 19.52 6.77 -2.15
C ASN A 63 18.66 6.55 -3.41
N GLN A 64 17.85 5.49 -3.42
CA GLN A 64 16.90 5.23 -4.52
C GLN A 64 15.88 6.37 -4.66
N ARG A 65 15.28 6.82 -3.54
CA ARG A 65 14.36 7.96 -3.58
C ARG A 65 15.02 9.22 -4.13
N ASN A 66 16.24 9.53 -3.71
CA ASN A 66 16.96 10.72 -4.19
C ASN A 66 17.23 10.63 -5.68
N TYR A 67 17.69 9.46 -6.15
CA TYR A 67 17.89 9.20 -7.57
C TYR A 67 16.59 9.41 -8.37
N ASP A 68 15.47 8.86 -7.90
CA ASP A 68 14.18 9.03 -8.57
C ASP A 68 13.74 10.51 -8.63
N LEU A 69 13.99 11.27 -7.56
CA LEU A 69 13.69 12.71 -7.51
C LEU A 69 14.56 13.51 -8.47
N GLU A 70 15.86 13.22 -8.54
CA GLU A 70 16.79 13.85 -9.48
C GLU A 70 16.35 13.59 -10.94
N GLN A 71 15.99 12.34 -11.25
CA GLN A 71 15.47 11.96 -12.56
C GLN A 71 14.18 12.72 -12.89
N GLN A 72 13.24 12.82 -11.94
CA GLN A 72 12.02 13.60 -12.14
C GLN A 72 12.30 15.08 -12.39
N GLN A 73 13.23 15.68 -11.64
CA GLN A 73 13.62 17.08 -11.83
C GLN A 73 14.25 17.31 -13.20
N GLN A 74 15.11 16.39 -13.66
CA GLN A 74 15.73 16.48 -14.97
C GLN A 74 14.69 16.37 -16.10
N ILE A 75 13.75 15.43 -15.98
CA ILE A 75 12.64 15.29 -16.92
C ILE A 75 11.81 16.59 -16.94
N GLN A 76 11.53 17.16 -15.77
CA GLN A 76 10.78 18.41 -15.65
C GLN A 76 11.53 19.60 -16.28
N SER A 77 12.84 19.73 -16.05
CA SER A 77 13.64 20.80 -16.64
C SER A 77 13.64 20.70 -18.16
N ASN A 78 13.83 19.49 -18.70
CA ASN A 78 13.86 19.24 -20.14
C ASN A 78 12.51 19.51 -20.81
N THR A 79 11.40 19.27 -20.10
CA THR A 79 10.04 19.36 -20.67
C THR A 79 9.27 20.61 -20.27
N SER A 80 9.85 21.49 -19.46
CA SER A 80 9.18 22.67 -18.87
C SER A 80 8.55 23.60 -19.90
N ASN A 81 9.22 23.81 -21.04
CA ASN A 81 8.78 24.71 -22.11
C ASN A 81 8.13 23.98 -23.30
N MET A 82 7.89 22.68 -23.18
CA MET A 82 7.28 21.88 -24.25
C MET A 82 5.75 21.99 -24.23
N SER A 83 5.13 21.93 -25.41
CA SER A 83 3.67 21.77 -25.48
C SER A 83 3.27 20.40 -24.90
N PRO A 84 2.02 20.21 -24.44
CA PRO A 84 1.57 18.90 -23.95
C PRO A 84 1.76 17.77 -24.97
N HIS A 85 1.61 18.07 -26.26
CA HIS A 85 1.87 17.13 -27.34
C HIS A 85 3.36 16.76 -27.41
N ASP A 86 4.24 17.76 -27.47
CA ASP A 86 5.68 17.51 -27.63
C ASP A 86 6.27 16.83 -26.39
N LYS A 87 5.78 17.19 -25.21
CA LYS A 87 6.11 16.54 -23.94
C LYS A 87 5.75 15.05 -23.95
N SER A 88 4.60 14.68 -24.53
CA SER A 88 4.21 13.28 -24.66
C SER A 88 5.11 12.49 -25.61
N GLN A 89 5.54 13.12 -26.71
CA GLN A 89 6.51 12.53 -27.64
C GLN A 89 7.87 12.34 -26.97
N TYR A 90 8.34 13.35 -26.24
CA TYR A 90 9.58 13.27 -25.46
C TYR A 90 9.54 12.09 -24.46
N PHE A 91 8.44 11.91 -23.73
CA PHE A 91 8.30 10.79 -22.79
C PHE A 91 8.31 9.42 -23.48
N LEU A 92 7.69 9.31 -24.66
CA LEU A 92 7.71 8.07 -25.44
C LEU A 92 9.11 7.73 -25.94
N GLU A 93 9.82 8.72 -26.47
CA GLU A 93 11.19 8.57 -26.99
C GLU A 93 12.17 8.14 -25.89
N HIS A 94 12.06 8.77 -24.71
CA HIS A 94 12.94 8.52 -23.56
C HIS A 94 12.42 7.41 -22.63
N ARG A 95 11.34 6.70 -23.03
CA ARG A 95 10.72 5.60 -22.28
C ARG A 95 10.29 5.97 -20.86
N HIS A 96 9.94 7.24 -20.63
CA HIS A 96 9.39 7.74 -19.37
C HIS A 96 7.89 7.44 -19.27
N PHE A 97 7.53 6.15 -19.27
CA PHE A 97 6.13 5.70 -19.27
C PHE A 97 5.35 6.14 -18.04
N ASP A 98 6.00 6.19 -16.87
CA ASP A 98 5.36 6.66 -15.64
C ASP A 98 4.96 8.14 -15.74
N ALA A 99 5.85 8.99 -16.31
CA ALA A 99 5.56 10.40 -16.55
C ALA A 99 4.48 10.59 -17.63
N LEU A 100 4.49 9.76 -18.68
CA LEU A 100 3.47 9.75 -19.72
C LEU A 100 2.08 9.39 -19.16
N ASN A 101 2.02 8.35 -18.34
CA ASN A 101 0.78 7.94 -17.68
C ASN A 101 0.27 9.02 -16.73
N ALA A 102 1.15 9.61 -15.92
CA ALA A 102 0.81 10.71 -15.03
C ALA A 102 0.23 11.91 -15.81
N GLN A 103 0.84 12.28 -16.94
CA GLN A 103 0.32 13.34 -17.81
C GLN A 103 -1.06 12.98 -18.38
N GLY A 104 -1.26 11.74 -18.83
CA GLY A 104 -2.55 11.27 -19.32
C GLY A 104 -3.65 11.37 -18.24
N HIS A 105 -3.35 10.94 -17.02
CA HIS A 105 -4.26 11.04 -15.88
C HIS A 105 -4.59 12.49 -15.52
N GLU A 106 -3.59 13.38 -15.52
CA GLU A 106 -3.79 14.80 -15.27
C GLU A 106 -4.72 15.44 -16.32
N GLN A 107 -4.52 15.12 -17.59
CA GLN A 107 -5.38 15.61 -18.68
C GLN A 107 -6.83 15.11 -18.57
N GLN A 108 -7.02 13.84 -18.23
CA GLN A 108 -8.34 13.27 -17.99
C GLN A 108 -9.03 13.95 -16.79
N PHE A 109 -8.30 14.12 -15.69
CA PHE A 109 -8.79 14.80 -14.49
C PHE A 109 -9.22 16.24 -14.80
N ASN A 110 -8.36 17.01 -15.46
CA ASN A 110 -8.65 18.38 -15.86
C ASN A 110 -9.87 18.47 -16.80
N SER A 111 -10.06 17.48 -17.67
CA SER A 111 -11.21 17.42 -18.57
C SER A 111 -12.52 17.16 -17.81
N MET A 112 -12.50 16.26 -16.82
CA MET A 112 -13.65 16.02 -15.94
C MET A 112 -13.98 17.24 -15.09
N LEU A 113 -12.95 17.90 -14.54
CA LEU A 113 -13.13 19.11 -13.75
C LEU A 113 -13.76 20.24 -14.58
N LYS A 114 -13.30 20.42 -15.83
CA LYS A 114 -13.92 21.37 -16.78
C LYS A 114 -15.36 20.99 -17.11
N ALA A 115 -15.67 19.71 -17.31
CA ALA A 115 -17.03 19.25 -17.58
C ALA A 115 -17.97 19.53 -16.40
N LYS A 116 -17.51 19.28 -15.16
CA LYS A 116 -18.24 19.62 -13.94
C LYS A 116 -18.50 21.13 -13.87
N ASN A 117 -17.47 21.95 -14.05
CA ASN A 117 -17.59 23.40 -13.92
C ASN A 117 -18.50 24.01 -14.99
N ARG A 118 -18.65 23.36 -16.14
CA ARG A 118 -19.60 23.73 -17.20
C ARG A 118 -21.02 23.19 -16.98
N GLY A 119 -21.27 22.43 -15.92
CA GLY A 119 -22.56 21.78 -15.67
C GLY A 119 -22.88 20.62 -16.63
N LEU A 120 -21.89 20.11 -17.37
CA LEU A 120 -22.08 19.00 -18.32
C LEU A 120 -22.19 17.64 -17.61
N ILE A 121 -21.73 17.56 -16.36
CA ILE A 121 -21.85 16.37 -15.51
C ILE A 121 -22.32 16.78 -14.12
N SER A 122 -23.07 15.92 -13.43
CA SER A 122 -23.49 16.17 -12.06
C SER A 122 -22.32 15.98 -11.08
N GLU A 123 -22.43 16.58 -9.90
CA GLU A 123 -21.44 16.39 -8.82
C GLU A 123 -21.30 14.91 -8.45
N LYS A 124 -22.42 14.18 -8.44
CA LYS A 124 -22.44 12.74 -8.14
C LYS A 124 -21.68 11.94 -9.20
N ASP A 125 -21.87 12.26 -10.48
CA ASP A 125 -21.17 11.61 -11.58
C ASP A 125 -19.67 11.94 -11.57
N TYR A 126 -19.32 13.18 -11.22
CA TYR A 126 -17.94 13.59 -11.01
C TYR A 126 -17.30 12.75 -9.91
N GLN A 127 -17.89 12.69 -8.71
CA GLN A 127 -17.37 11.91 -7.59
C GLN A 127 -17.18 10.43 -7.93
N GLN A 128 -18.14 9.82 -8.62
CA GLN A 128 -18.02 8.41 -9.04
C GLN A 128 -16.86 8.18 -10.02
N LYS A 129 -16.61 9.13 -10.93
CA LYS A 129 -15.53 9.02 -11.93
C LYS A 129 -14.14 9.24 -11.33
N ILE A 130 -13.97 10.17 -10.40
CA ILE A 130 -12.65 10.42 -9.77
C ILE A 130 -12.22 9.21 -8.92
N VAL A 131 -13.16 8.60 -8.18
CA VAL A 131 -12.87 7.41 -7.36
C VAL A 131 -12.41 6.24 -8.23
N LYS A 132 -13.02 6.05 -9.41
CA LYS A 132 -12.62 5.01 -10.37
C LYS A 132 -11.27 5.29 -11.04
N GLN A 133 -10.92 6.57 -11.21
CA GLN A 133 -9.70 7.00 -11.91
C GLN A 133 -8.52 7.25 -10.98
N SER A 134 -8.68 7.16 -9.66
CA SER A 134 -7.56 7.33 -8.73
C SER A 134 -6.51 6.26 -9.04
N PRO A 135 -5.33 6.64 -9.59
CA PRO A 135 -4.27 5.68 -9.76
C PRO A 135 -3.82 5.31 -8.35
N MET A 136 -3.98 4.03 -7.99
CA MET A 136 -3.36 3.49 -6.78
C MET A 136 -1.87 3.90 -6.81
N PRO A 137 -1.32 4.44 -5.71
CA PRO A 137 0.04 4.94 -5.72
C PRO A 137 0.99 3.82 -6.14
N SER A 138 1.66 4.01 -7.28
CA SER A 138 2.68 3.10 -7.82
C SER A 138 3.90 2.92 -6.89
N GLY A 139 3.93 3.62 -5.76
CA GLY A 139 4.91 3.45 -4.68
C GLY A 139 4.80 2.16 -3.87
N GLN A 140 3.89 1.24 -4.20
CA GLN A 140 3.87 -0.13 -3.65
C GLN A 140 4.59 -1.14 -4.54
N ARG A 141 5.63 -0.75 -5.28
CA ARG A 141 6.60 -1.73 -5.78
C ARG A 141 7.41 -2.27 -4.59
N SER A 142 6.93 -3.39 -4.06
CA SER A 142 7.59 -4.28 -3.09
C SER A 142 8.26 -3.61 -1.88
N ASN A 143 7.47 -3.18 -0.90
CA ASN A 143 7.93 -3.09 0.50
C ASN A 143 8.02 -4.50 1.14
N GLN A 144 8.40 -5.52 0.37
CA GLN A 144 8.75 -6.80 0.95
C GLN A 144 10.16 -6.62 1.49
N LEU A 145 10.27 -6.59 2.81
CA LEU A 145 11.51 -6.84 3.53
C LEU A 145 12.10 -8.12 2.91
N ARG A 146 13.08 -7.98 2.01
CA ARG A 146 13.81 -9.12 1.47
C ARG A 146 14.77 -9.58 2.57
N PHE A 147 14.24 -10.27 3.56
CA PHE A 147 15.02 -11.19 4.37
C PHE A 147 15.35 -12.38 3.46
N SER A 148 16.38 -12.24 2.64
CA SER A 148 16.97 -13.41 2.00
C SER A 148 17.63 -14.24 3.10
N ILE A 149 16.96 -15.32 3.51
CA ILE A 149 17.58 -16.35 4.33
C ILE A 149 18.68 -16.95 3.45
N PRO A 150 19.96 -16.92 3.85
CA PRO A 150 21.02 -17.59 3.09
C PRO A 150 20.71 -19.09 3.08
N ILE A 151 20.47 -19.64 1.89
CA ILE A 151 20.44 -21.08 1.68
C ILE A 151 21.89 -21.47 1.44
N GLY A 152 22.52 -22.09 2.44
CA GLY A 152 23.84 -22.68 2.30
C GLY A 152 23.80 -23.85 1.31
N GLU A 153 24.88 -24.02 0.54
CA GLU A 153 25.14 -25.23 -0.25
C GLU A 153 25.48 -26.43 0.63
#